data_AF-A0A922XCW2-F1
#
_entry.id   AF-A0A922XCW2-F1
#
_cell.length_a   1.000
_cell.length_b   1.000
_cell.length_c   1.000
_cell.angle_alpha   90.00
_cell.angle_beta   90.00
_cell.angle_gamma   90.00
#
_symmetry.space_group_name_H-M   'P 1'
#
loop_
_entity.id
_entity.type
_entity.pdbx_description
1 polymer ?
#
loop_
_entity_poly.entity_id
_entity_poly.type
_entity_poly.pdbx_seq_one_letter_code
_entity_poly.pdbx_strand_id
1 'polypeptide(L)'
;MATAGFSVSSDFGAIEDPPGTAVDPTILFDASGANFGFNLGGNGGRNYLRTIQSDYATTSFVAEITITPFDMDIQDVYFGLGAGDAVPTQFRTPDWTTSTSSVMYYGETERFGDVENPPDLDIFRTQDKVELDVYTPIPTLTPDGTHRLRITFDRFARTFSLGFDVNFTGAFAADVTTPPMDVSSLYGATGWATEPSKIYFGGDDGMIVKDFQVTVSGPAVKDGDFNQDNAINAADWVIFRTNQQANLSALTLQQAFFLGDLNSDKKNNYADFNIFKQLYDVANGAGAFTAMVASVPEPTGLAMAGVATTLLISCRRHSGSRTTRR
;
A
#
# COMPACT_ATOMS: atom_id res chain seq x y z
N MET A 1 26.17 6.11 0.96
CA MET A 1 24.99 5.26 1.23
C MET A 1 23.74 5.81 0.57
N ALA A 2 23.40 7.11 0.69
CA ALA A 2 22.29 7.69 -0.08
C ALA A 2 22.41 7.56 -1.61
N THR A 3 23.64 7.45 -2.12
CA THR A 3 23.95 7.16 -3.53
C THR A 3 23.55 5.77 -4.01
N ALA A 4 23.28 4.81 -3.11
CA ALA A 4 22.84 3.47 -3.47
C ALA A 4 21.31 3.33 -3.56
N GLY A 5 20.55 4.42 -3.34
CA GLY A 5 19.09 4.39 -3.34
C GLY A 5 18.47 3.84 -2.06
N PHE A 6 19.26 3.57 -1.02
CA PHE A 6 18.80 3.04 0.27
C PHE A 6 19.15 3.95 1.44
N SER A 7 18.26 3.98 2.44
CA SER A 7 18.58 4.45 3.78
C SER A 7 18.78 3.24 4.68
N VAL A 8 19.91 3.22 5.38
CA VAL A 8 20.15 2.28 6.46
C VAL A 8 19.45 2.80 7.70
N SER A 9 18.78 1.91 8.42
CA SER A 9 18.38 2.18 9.78
C SER A 9 19.03 1.13 10.66
N SER A 10 19.96 1.59 11.48
CA SER A 10 20.77 0.76 12.38
C SER A 10 20.77 1.46 13.74
N ASP A 11 20.12 0.88 14.74
CA ASP A 11 20.01 1.49 16.06
C ASP A 11 21.20 1.10 16.93
N PHE A 12 22.32 1.78 16.73
CA PHE A 12 23.49 1.67 17.61
C PHE A 12 23.12 2.08 19.04
N GLY A 13 23.10 1.10 19.97
CA GLY A 13 22.96 1.34 21.41
C GLY A 13 21.56 1.13 22.01
N ALA A 14 20.61 0.58 21.26
CA ALA A 14 19.31 0.19 21.83
C ALA A 14 19.41 -1.16 22.56
N ILE A 15 18.93 -1.21 23.80
CA ILE A 15 18.97 -2.40 24.65
C ILE A 15 17.74 -3.27 24.33
N GLU A 16 17.97 -4.53 23.96
CA GLU A 16 16.91 -5.55 23.74
C GLU A 16 16.08 -5.81 25.01
N ASP A 17 14.89 -6.40 24.85
CA ASP A 17 14.12 -7.00 25.93
C ASP A 17 14.21 -8.53 25.81
N PRO A 18 14.87 -9.24 26.76
CA PRO A 18 15.41 -8.73 28.01
C PRO A 18 16.77 -8.04 27.88
N PRO A 19 17.04 -7.01 28.70
CA PRO A 19 18.25 -6.20 28.63
C PRO A 19 19.52 -6.99 28.95
N GLY A 20 20.49 -7.06 28.03
CA GLY A 20 21.83 -7.58 28.38
C GLY A 20 22.82 -7.92 27.26
N THR A 21 22.38 -8.13 26.01
CA THR A 21 23.27 -8.46 24.88
C THR A 21 23.59 -7.23 24.04
N ALA A 22 24.88 -7.03 23.72
CA ALA A 22 25.31 -5.95 22.86
C ALA A 22 24.89 -6.28 21.41
N VAL A 23 23.92 -5.54 20.89
CA VAL A 23 23.49 -5.59 19.48
C VAL A 23 24.67 -5.15 18.60
N ASP A 24 24.90 -5.85 17.50
CA ASP A 24 25.79 -5.41 16.42
C ASP A 24 24.96 -4.92 15.23
N PRO A 25 24.53 -3.64 15.21
CA PRO A 25 23.63 -3.16 14.18
C PRO A 25 24.38 -2.80 12.89
N THR A 26 25.49 -3.47 12.61
CA THR A 26 26.38 -3.11 11.51
C THR A 26 25.91 -3.77 10.23
N ILE A 27 25.53 -2.96 9.24
CA ILE A 27 25.36 -3.44 7.87
C ILE A 27 26.63 -3.10 7.08
N LEU A 28 27.40 -4.14 6.71
CA LEU A 28 28.62 -3.99 5.91
C LEU A 28 28.35 -4.31 4.44
N PHE A 29 28.65 -3.35 3.58
CA PHE A 29 28.55 -3.52 2.14
C PHE A 29 29.89 -3.94 1.54
N ASP A 30 29.91 -5.06 0.84
CA ASP A 30 31.06 -5.55 0.10
C ASP A 30 30.66 -6.13 -1.28
N ALA A 31 31.56 -6.90 -1.91
CA ALA A 31 31.31 -7.49 -3.22
C ALA A 31 30.27 -8.63 -3.18
N SER A 32 29.99 -9.21 -2.01
CA SER A 32 28.94 -10.23 -1.83
C SER A 32 27.57 -9.64 -1.56
N GLY A 33 27.47 -8.40 -1.08
CA GLY A 33 26.20 -7.72 -0.83
C GLY A 33 26.22 -6.88 0.43
N ALA A 34 25.04 -6.70 1.02
CA ALA A 34 24.84 -6.15 2.35
C ALA A 34 24.89 -7.31 3.36
N ASN A 35 25.88 -7.30 4.24
CA ASN A 35 26.05 -8.27 5.32
C ASN A 35 25.49 -7.67 6.60
N PHE A 36 24.58 -8.38 7.24
CA PHE A 36 23.84 -7.93 8.42
C PHE A 36 24.52 -8.54 9.65
N GLY A 37 25.21 -7.73 10.47
CA GLY A 37 25.86 -8.15 11.72
C GLY A 37 26.77 -9.38 11.62
N PHE A 38 27.29 -9.86 12.77
CA PHE A 38 28.22 -10.99 12.82
C PHE A 38 28.12 -11.85 14.08
N ASN A 39 27.31 -11.50 15.08
CA ASN A 39 27.55 -11.95 16.46
C ASN A 39 26.34 -12.48 17.24
N LEU A 40 25.09 -12.23 16.81
CA LEU A 40 23.88 -12.65 17.54
C LEU A 40 22.77 -13.12 16.60
N GLY A 41 22.62 -14.44 16.45
CA GLY A 41 21.39 -15.01 15.88
C GLY A 41 20.17 -14.72 16.78
N GLY A 42 18.97 -14.65 16.21
CA GLY A 42 17.75 -14.29 16.90
C GLY A 42 17.55 -12.78 17.08
N ASN A 43 16.55 -12.42 17.89
CA ASN A 43 16.01 -11.07 18.05
C ASN A 43 17.04 -9.95 18.31
N GLY A 44 18.17 -10.28 18.94
CA GLY A 44 19.20 -9.31 19.31
C GLY A 44 20.14 -8.86 18.18
N GLY A 45 20.00 -9.38 16.96
CA GLY A 45 20.81 -9.02 15.78
C GLY A 45 20.02 -8.38 14.63
N ARG A 46 18.73 -8.08 14.82
CA ARG A 46 17.85 -7.63 13.73
C ARG A 46 18.29 -6.29 13.15
N ASN A 47 18.54 -6.29 11.85
CA ASN A 47 18.98 -5.14 11.06
C ASN A 47 18.13 -5.02 9.79
N TYR A 48 17.92 -3.81 9.27
CA TYR A 48 17.14 -3.62 8.04
C TYR A 48 17.60 -2.46 7.18
N LEU A 49 17.26 -2.57 5.89
CA LEU A 49 17.43 -1.58 4.85
C LEU A 49 16.07 -1.20 4.30
N ARG A 50 15.97 0.03 3.82
CA ARG A 50 14.80 0.47 3.06
C ARG A 50 15.18 1.38 1.90
N THR A 51 14.32 1.44 0.90
CA THR A 51 14.45 2.37 -0.22
C THR A 51 14.36 3.83 0.26
N ILE A 52 15.14 4.73 -0.36
CA ILE A 52 14.98 6.19 -0.21
C ILE A 52 13.74 6.64 -0.96
N GLN A 53 13.56 6.12 -2.17
CA GLN A 53 12.32 6.27 -2.88
C GLN A 53 11.19 5.71 -2.02
N SER A 54 10.09 6.42 -2.01
CA SER A 54 8.90 6.10 -1.26
C SER A 54 7.68 6.16 -2.17
N ASP A 55 6.52 5.89 -1.59
CA ASP A 55 5.22 5.86 -2.24
C ASP A 55 5.07 4.73 -3.27
N TYR A 56 5.70 3.57 -3.02
CA TYR A 56 5.57 2.40 -3.89
C TYR A 56 4.12 1.90 -3.97
N ALA A 57 3.29 2.21 -2.97
CA ALA A 57 1.86 1.93 -2.95
C ALA A 57 1.05 2.80 -3.94
N THR A 58 1.68 3.65 -4.75
CA THR A 58 0.98 4.35 -5.84
C THR A 58 1.10 3.65 -7.18
N THR A 59 1.89 2.59 -7.29
CA THR A 59 2.14 1.92 -8.57
C THR A 59 2.22 0.41 -8.41
N SER A 60 1.86 -0.35 -9.44
CA SER A 60 2.12 -1.79 -9.43
C SER A 60 3.60 -2.03 -9.67
N PHE A 61 4.18 -3.02 -9.00
CA PHE A 61 5.59 -3.33 -9.18
C PHE A 61 5.90 -4.79 -8.83
N VAL A 62 7.06 -5.24 -9.29
CA VAL A 62 7.72 -6.44 -8.84
C VAL A 62 9.03 -6.04 -8.19
N ALA A 63 9.22 -6.42 -6.92
CA ALA A 63 10.48 -6.22 -6.22
C ALA A 63 11.11 -7.56 -5.89
N GLU A 64 12.43 -7.67 -6.02
CA GLU A 64 13.14 -8.91 -5.74
C GLU A 64 14.41 -8.66 -4.95
N ILE A 65 14.76 -9.64 -4.11
CA ILE A 65 16.04 -9.71 -3.40
C ILE A 65 16.60 -11.13 -3.48
N THR A 66 17.92 -11.24 -3.56
CA THR A 66 18.62 -12.49 -3.27
C THR A 66 19.07 -12.46 -1.81
N ILE A 67 18.81 -13.53 -1.08
CA ILE A 67 19.28 -13.71 0.30
C ILE A 67 20.20 -14.90 0.41
N THR A 68 21.09 -14.87 1.39
CA THR A 68 21.86 -16.03 1.84
C THR A 68 21.83 -16.00 3.38
N PRO A 69 20.81 -16.63 3.98
CA PRO A 69 20.73 -16.78 5.43
C PRO A 69 21.81 -17.75 5.92
N PHE A 70 22.19 -17.62 7.19
CA PHE A 70 23.08 -18.58 7.83
C PHE A 70 22.30 -19.79 8.38
N ASP A 71 21.02 -19.60 8.73
CA ASP A 71 20.09 -20.65 9.15
C ASP A 71 18.65 -20.11 9.07
N MET A 72 17.88 -20.50 8.04
CA MET A 72 16.47 -20.11 7.88
C MET A 72 15.56 -20.53 9.04
N ASP A 73 15.93 -21.54 9.83
CA ASP A 73 15.05 -22.05 10.88
C ASP A 73 15.04 -21.14 12.12
N ILE A 74 16.11 -20.36 12.33
CA ILE A 74 16.28 -19.50 13.51
C ILE A 74 16.38 -18.01 13.16
N GLN A 75 16.36 -17.66 11.87
CA GLN A 75 16.60 -16.31 11.38
C GLN A 75 15.43 -15.78 10.58
N ASP A 76 14.93 -14.63 11.01
CA ASP A 76 13.80 -14.03 10.33
C ASP A 76 14.28 -13.11 9.23
N VAL A 77 14.10 -13.54 7.99
CA VAL A 77 14.20 -12.62 6.86
C VAL A 77 12.92 -11.79 6.79
N TYR A 78 13.05 -10.47 6.68
CA TYR A 78 11.95 -9.58 6.34
C TYR A 78 12.03 -9.14 4.90
N PHE A 79 10.87 -9.10 4.24
CA PHE A 79 10.74 -8.43 2.95
C PHE A 79 9.33 -7.90 2.74
N GLY A 80 9.16 -6.59 2.60
CA GLY A 80 7.81 -6.02 2.57
C GLY A 80 7.72 -4.55 2.20
N LEU A 81 6.53 -4.01 2.41
CA LEU A 81 6.14 -2.63 2.26
C LEU A 81 5.75 -2.05 3.63
N GLY A 82 6.26 -0.88 3.96
CA GLY A 82 5.93 -0.18 5.19
C GLY A 82 5.99 1.33 5.01
N ALA A 83 5.51 2.07 5.98
CA ALA A 83 5.37 3.51 6.01
C ALA A 83 6.46 4.20 6.85
N GLY A 84 6.90 3.57 7.94
CA GLY A 84 7.59 4.23 9.05
C GLY A 84 8.94 3.63 9.43
N ASP A 85 9.43 4.09 10.59
CA ASP A 85 10.71 3.67 11.16
C ASP A 85 10.55 2.35 11.93
N ALA A 86 11.64 1.66 12.22
CA ALA A 86 11.56 0.46 13.06
C ALA A 86 10.99 0.82 14.41
N VAL A 87 10.22 -0.11 14.95
CA VAL A 87 9.75 0.04 16.30
C VAL A 87 10.63 -0.76 17.26
N PRO A 88 11.39 -0.10 18.16
CA PRO A 88 12.37 -0.78 19.02
C PRO A 88 11.78 -1.87 19.93
N THR A 89 10.48 -1.82 20.20
CA THR A 89 9.80 -2.72 21.16
C THR A 89 9.15 -3.94 20.54
N GLN A 90 9.09 -4.07 19.22
CA GLN A 90 8.49 -5.23 18.54
C GLN A 90 9.45 -5.70 17.46
N PHE A 91 10.53 -6.33 17.92
CA PHE A 91 11.58 -6.92 17.10
C PHE A 91 12.22 -5.98 16.06
N ARG A 92 12.07 -4.66 16.26
CA ARG A 92 12.57 -3.63 15.33
C ARG A 92 12.00 -3.79 13.92
N THR A 93 10.86 -4.44 13.82
CA THR A 93 10.12 -4.45 12.59
C THR A 93 9.61 -3.03 12.32
N PRO A 94 9.73 -2.54 11.07
CA PRO A 94 8.97 -1.39 10.62
C PRO A 94 7.49 -1.54 10.98
N ASP A 95 6.90 -0.54 11.64
CA ASP A 95 5.44 -0.39 11.69
C ASP A 95 4.62 -1.50 12.38
N TRP A 96 5.23 -2.32 13.23
CA TRP A 96 4.48 -3.38 13.93
C TRP A 96 3.45 -2.81 14.92
N THR A 97 3.84 -1.79 15.70
CA THR A 97 3.12 -1.37 16.93
C THR A 97 2.32 -0.10 16.75
N THR A 98 2.73 0.66 15.74
CA THR A 98 2.18 1.96 15.40
C THR A 98 0.87 1.76 14.64
N SER A 99 0.05 2.82 14.54
CA SER A 99 -1.14 2.83 13.67
C SER A 99 -0.81 2.69 12.17
N THR A 100 0.49 2.75 11.86
CA THR A 100 1.08 2.69 10.53
C THR A 100 0.74 1.39 9.81
N SER A 101 0.68 1.47 8.50
CA SER A 101 0.26 0.37 7.63
C SER A 101 1.46 -0.34 7.00
N SER A 102 1.58 -1.64 7.25
CA SER A 102 2.60 -2.47 6.61
C SER A 102 2.07 -3.80 6.14
N VAL A 103 2.73 -4.35 5.13
CA VAL A 103 2.55 -5.74 4.68
C VAL A 103 3.94 -6.30 4.41
N MET A 104 4.28 -7.42 5.04
CA MET A 104 5.62 -7.96 4.93
C MET A 104 5.64 -9.46 5.09
N TYR A 105 6.68 -10.05 4.52
CA TYR A 105 7.06 -11.42 4.76
C TYR A 105 7.90 -11.56 6.02
N TYR A 106 7.66 -12.64 6.77
CA TYR A 106 8.51 -13.19 7.81
C TYR A 106 8.91 -14.62 7.47
N GLY A 107 10.23 -14.83 7.37
CA GLY A 107 10.78 -16.17 7.28
C GLY A 107 10.96 -16.77 8.66
N GLU A 108 9.91 -17.34 9.23
CA GLU A 108 9.99 -18.03 10.52
C GLU A 108 9.62 -19.50 10.37
N THR A 109 10.42 -20.40 10.93
CA THR A 109 9.86 -21.70 11.33
C THR A 109 9.11 -21.48 12.63
N GLU A 110 7.79 -21.31 12.54
CA GLU A 110 6.96 -21.33 13.73
C GLU A 110 6.97 -22.74 14.35
N ARG A 111 8.01 -23.06 15.14
CA ARG A 111 8.05 -24.25 15.98
C ARG A 111 7.08 -24.09 17.16
N PHE A 112 5.80 -23.93 16.88
CA PHE A 112 4.76 -23.98 17.90
C PHE A 112 4.48 -25.43 18.32
N GLY A 113 5.32 -25.92 19.25
CA GLY A 113 5.11 -27.18 19.97
C GLY A 113 5.53 -28.44 19.21
N ASP A 114 6.82 -28.77 19.27
CA ASP A 114 7.45 -30.08 19.05
C ASP A 114 7.12 -30.92 17.79
N VAL A 115 6.29 -30.43 16.87
CA VAL A 115 6.05 -31.08 15.57
C VAL A 115 6.88 -30.37 14.51
N GLU A 116 7.70 -31.13 13.79
CA GLU A 116 8.43 -30.69 12.59
C GLU A 116 7.42 -30.28 11.50
N ASN A 117 6.82 -29.10 11.62
CA ASN A 117 6.15 -28.46 10.51
C ASN A 117 7.23 -27.93 9.56
N PRO A 118 7.04 -28.05 8.24
CA PRO A 118 7.93 -27.40 7.29
C PRO A 118 7.93 -25.88 7.57
N PRO A 119 9.04 -25.19 7.28
CA PRO A 119 9.06 -23.72 7.27
C PRO A 119 7.93 -23.18 6.41
N ASP A 120 7.30 -22.12 6.88
CA ASP A 120 6.20 -21.46 6.21
C ASP A 120 6.65 -20.09 5.68
N LEU A 121 6.04 -19.65 4.58
CA LEU A 121 6.00 -18.23 4.26
C LEU A 121 4.89 -17.60 5.07
N ASP A 122 5.23 -16.76 6.03
CA ASP A 122 4.25 -15.91 6.70
C ASP A 122 4.19 -14.54 6.04
N ILE A 123 2.99 -14.10 5.66
CA ILE A 123 2.74 -12.71 5.31
C ILE A 123 1.92 -12.11 6.43
N PHE A 124 2.50 -11.08 7.02
CA PHE A 124 1.94 -10.30 8.08
C PHE A 124 1.44 -8.95 7.56
N ARG A 125 0.24 -8.55 7.97
CA ARG A 125 -0.29 -7.20 7.74
C ARG A 125 -0.69 -6.55 9.05
N THR A 126 -0.04 -5.44 9.40
CA THR A 126 -0.49 -4.56 10.48
C THR A 126 -1.25 -3.36 9.99
N GLN A 127 -2.34 -3.10 10.69
CA GLN A 127 -2.97 -1.79 10.73
C GLN A 127 -3.69 -1.63 12.06
N ASP A 128 -3.37 -0.57 12.81
CA ASP A 128 -4.05 -0.26 14.07
C ASP A 128 -4.07 -1.45 15.06
N LYS A 129 -2.99 -2.25 15.10
CA LYS A 129 -2.84 -3.47 15.91
C LYS A 129 -3.78 -4.62 15.56
N VAL A 130 -4.37 -4.58 14.36
CA VAL A 130 -5.05 -5.73 13.76
C VAL A 130 -4.05 -6.44 12.88
N GLU A 131 -3.75 -7.68 13.25
CA GLU A 131 -2.81 -8.58 12.57
C GLU A 131 -3.63 -9.54 11.69
N LEU A 132 -3.14 -9.79 10.48
CA LEU A 132 -3.66 -10.82 9.58
C LEU A 132 -2.47 -11.56 8.99
N ASP A 133 -2.42 -12.85 9.31
CA ASP A 133 -1.32 -13.72 8.93
C ASP A 133 -1.78 -14.71 7.87
N VAL A 134 -0.91 -15.01 6.92
CA VAL A 134 -1.15 -15.99 5.87
C VAL A 134 0.06 -16.89 5.75
N TYR A 135 -0.06 -18.08 6.34
CA TYR A 135 0.96 -19.12 6.32
C TYR A 135 0.88 -19.95 5.03
N THR A 136 1.99 -20.07 4.31
CA THR A 136 2.12 -20.90 3.12
C THR A 136 3.34 -21.81 3.22
N PRO A 137 3.17 -23.14 3.40
CA PRO A 137 4.29 -24.06 3.57
C PRO A 137 5.32 -24.08 2.43
N ILE A 138 6.58 -24.28 2.82
CA ILE A 138 7.74 -24.46 1.94
C ILE A 138 8.37 -25.84 2.20
N PRO A 139 7.81 -26.93 1.64
CA PRO A 139 8.23 -28.29 1.96
C PRO A 139 9.68 -28.64 1.62
N THR A 140 10.32 -27.83 0.77
CA THR A 140 11.67 -28.07 0.23
C THR A 140 12.69 -27.06 0.71
N LEU A 141 12.36 -26.20 1.68
CA LEU A 141 13.33 -25.23 2.18
C LEU A 141 14.50 -25.97 2.82
N THR A 142 15.69 -25.63 2.39
CA THR A 142 16.93 -26.00 3.07
C THR A 142 17.30 -24.87 4.04
N PRO A 143 17.71 -25.17 5.29
CA PRO A 143 18.09 -24.14 6.26
C PRO A 143 19.18 -23.21 5.72
N ASP A 144 20.14 -23.79 5.00
CA ASP A 144 21.21 -23.09 4.32
C ASP A 144 20.92 -22.98 2.83
N GLY A 145 21.31 -21.86 2.22
CA GLY A 145 21.24 -21.72 0.77
C GLY A 145 21.29 -20.28 0.29
N THR A 146 21.35 -20.12 -1.02
CA THR A 146 21.01 -18.84 -1.67
C THR A 146 19.57 -18.94 -2.14
N HIS A 147 18.72 -18.00 -1.73
CA HIS A 147 17.31 -17.98 -2.11
C HIS A 147 16.97 -16.65 -2.77
N ARG A 148 15.87 -16.59 -3.51
CA ARG A 148 15.36 -15.34 -4.06
C ARG A 148 13.91 -15.16 -3.66
N LEU A 149 13.60 -13.95 -3.18
CA LEU A 149 12.25 -13.54 -2.84
C LEU A 149 11.75 -12.54 -3.88
N ARG A 150 10.45 -12.60 -4.17
CA ARG A 150 9.75 -11.69 -5.07
C ARG A 150 8.46 -11.19 -4.44
N ILE A 151 8.36 -9.89 -4.24
CA ILE A 151 7.07 -9.22 -4.02
C ILE A 151 6.44 -8.94 -5.37
N THR A 152 5.17 -9.33 -5.54
CA THR A 152 4.31 -8.82 -6.59
C THR A 152 3.23 -7.97 -5.96
N PHE A 153 3.22 -6.69 -6.29
CA PHE A 153 2.25 -5.73 -5.80
C PHE A 153 1.39 -5.22 -6.94
N ASP A 154 0.08 -5.44 -6.85
CA ASP A 154 -0.90 -4.88 -7.79
C ASP A 154 -1.65 -3.74 -7.10
N ARG A 155 -1.37 -2.52 -7.54
CA ARG A 155 -1.97 -1.30 -7.03
C ARG A 155 -3.48 -1.23 -7.26
N PHE A 156 -3.96 -1.71 -8.40
CA PHE A 156 -5.36 -1.59 -8.76
C PHE A 156 -6.20 -2.71 -8.15
N ALA A 157 -5.63 -3.90 -8.01
CA ALA A 157 -6.23 -4.98 -7.22
C ALA A 157 -6.06 -4.78 -5.72
N ARG A 158 -5.14 -3.90 -5.29
CA ARG A 158 -4.74 -3.73 -3.90
C ARG A 158 -4.36 -5.07 -3.27
N THR A 159 -3.53 -5.81 -3.99
CA THR A 159 -3.04 -7.11 -3.55
C THR A 159 -1.53 -7.13 -3.42
N PHE A 160 -1.06 -7.91 -2.45
CA PHE A 160 0.33 -8.22 -2.22
C PHE A 160 0.51 -9.73 -2.25
N SER A 161 1.47 -10.24 -3.00
CA SER A 161 1.87 -11.65 -2.91
C SER A 161 3.38 -11.78 -2.87
N LEU A 162 3.84 -12.88 -2.27
CA LEU A 162 5.24 -13.23 -2.16
C LEU A 162 5.50 -14.53 -2.92
N GLY A 163 6.50 -14.52 -3.79
CA GLY A 163 7.09 -15.72 -4.36
C GLY A 163 8.45 -16.01 -3.74
N PHE A 164 8.74 -17.28 -3.51
CA PHE A 164 10.00 -17.76 -2.94
C PHE A 164 10.62 -18.81 -3.87
N ASP A 165 11.87 -18.59 -4.27
CA ASP A 165 12.68 -19.47 -5.11
C ASP A 165 13.83 -20.01 -4.23
N VAL A 166 13.72 -21.30 -3.92
CA VAL A 166 14.60 -22.05 -3.03
C VAL A 166 15.83 -22.50 -3.81
N ASN A 167 17.03 -22.32 -3.25
CA ASN A 167 18.29 -22.68 -3.91
C ASN A 167 18.45 -21.98 -5.27
N PHE A 168 18.17 -20.68 -5.28
CA PHE A 168 18.25 -19.81 -6.44
C PHE A 168 19.60 -19.92 -7.15
N THR A 169 19.57 -20.27 -8.44
CA THR A 169 20.77 -20.45 -9.29
C THR A 169 20.78 -19.57 -10.55
N GLY A 170 19.82 -18.66 -10.74
CA GLY A 170 19.84 -17.80 -11.92
C GLY A 170 18.55 -17.04 -12.23
N ALA A 171 17.68 -17.59 -13.08
CA ALA A 171 16.41 -16.93 -13.40
C ALA A 171 15.39 -17.30 -12.32
N PHE A 172 14.65 -16.30 -11.81
CA PHE A 172 13.66 -16.55 -10.77
C PHE A 172 12.55 -17.48 -11.25
N ALA A 173 12.35 -18.57 -10.53
CA ALA A 173 11.26 -19.52 -10.67
C ALA A 173 10.74 -19.84 -9.27
N ALA A 174 9.61 -19.23 -8.88
CA ALA A 174 9.03 -19.47 -7.56
C ALA A 174 8.69 -20.95 -7.36
N ASP A 175 9.25 -21.57 -6.33
CA ASP A 175 8.85 -22.88 -5.83
C ASP A 175 7.54 -22.77 -5.04
N VAL A 176 7.38 -21.66 -4.31
CA VAL A 176 6.19 -21.34 -3.54
C VAL A 176 5.73 -19.92 -3.83
N THR A 177 4.42 -19.72 -3.91
CA THR A 177 3.81 -18.39 -3.98
C THR A 177 2.63 -18.34 -3.04
N THR A 178 2.58 -17.32 -2.21
CA THR A 178 1.47 -17.11 -1.28
C THR A 178 0.20 -16.73 -2.05
N PRO A 179 -1.00 -17.03 -1.50
CA PRO A 179 -2.22 -16.38 -1.95
C PRO A 179 -2.06 -14.85 -1.92
N PRO A 180 -2.67 -14.10 -2.87
CA PRO A 180 -2.67 -12.65 -2.80
C PRO A 180 -3.39 -12.16 -1.55
N MET A 181 -2.71 -11.36 -0.74
CA MET A 181 -3.26 -10.68 0.43
C MET A 181 -3.91 -9.37 0.03
N ASP A 182 -5.14 -9.13 0.51
CA ASP A 182 -5.82 -7.84 0.36
C ASP A 182 -5.21 -6.80 1.30
N VAL A 183 -4.68 -5.73 0.69
CA VAL A 183 -4.07 -4.60 1.39
C VAL A 183 -4.94 -3.35 1.31
N SER A 184 -6.21 -3.47 0.92
CA SER A 184 -7.11 -2.32 0.77
C SER A 184 -7.26 -1.50 2.03
N SER A 185 -7.20 -2.13 3.20
CA SER A 185 -7.29 -1.44 4.48
C SER A 185 -6.11 -0.49 4.69
N LEU A 186 -4.93 -0.80 4.15
CA LEU A 186 -3.70 0.01 4.27
C LEU A 186 -3.77 1.35 3.53
N TYR A 187 -4.77 1.57 2.68
CA TYR A 187 -5.04 2.86 2.02
C TYR A 187 -5.95 3.78 2.85
N GLY A 188 -6.29 3.37 4.08
CA GLY A 188 -7.08 4.17 5.00
C GLY A 188 -6.39 5.47 5.46
N ALA A 189 -7.13 6.27 6.25
CA ALA A 189 -6.66 7.57 6.71
C ALA A 189 -5.39 7.53 7.58
N THR A 190 -5.11 6.41 8.25
CA THR A 190 -3.93 6.16 9.09
C THR A 190 -2.85 5.33 8.38
N GLY A 191 -3.03 5.06 7.09
CA GLY A 191 -2.11 4.21 6.31
C GLY A 191 -1.32 4.98 5.26
N TRP A 192 -1.09 4.32 4.11
CA TRP A 192 -0.18 4.77 3.05
C TRP A 192 -0.52 6.13 2.44
N ALA A 193 -1.76 6.61 2.60
CA ALA A 193 -2.14 7.95 2.15
C ALA A 193 -1.45 9.07 2.94
N THR A 194 -1.09 8.81 4.21
CA THR A 194 -0.39 9.80 5.07
C THR A 194 1.08 9.45 5.27
N GLU A 195 1.47 8.22 4.96
CA GLU A 195 2.81 7.70 5.19
C GLU A 195 3.28 6.91 3.94
N PRO A 196 4.01 7.57 3.02
CA PRO A 196 4.35 6.98 1.72
C PRO A 196 5.17 5.69 1.85
N SER A 197 4.67 4.60 1.25
CA SER A 197 5.26 3.28 1.47
C SER A 197 6.66 3.13 0.86
N LYS A 198 7.54 2.44 1.56
CA LYS A 198 8.90 2.08 1.14
C LYS A 198 9.02 0.56 1.12
N ILE A 199 9.98 0.06 0.35
CA ILE A 199 10.31 -1.37 0.38
C ILE A 199 11.36 -1.59 1.47
N TYR A 200 11.08 -2.53 2.37
CA TYR A 200 11.94 -2.93 3.48
C TYR A 200 12.47 -4.33 3.24
N PHE A 201 13.73 -4.55 3.62
CA PHE A 201 14.30 -5.89 3.72
C PHE A 201 15.34 -5.93 4.82
N GLY A 202 15.44 -7.06 5.50
CA GLY A 202 16.32 -7.20 6.64
C GLY A 202 16.25 -8.58 7.25
N GLY A 203 16.86 -8.71 8.41
CA GLY A 203 16.86 -9.93 9.19
C GLY A 203 17.96 -9.95 10.23
N ASP A 204 18.19 -11.13 10.80
CA ASP A 204 19.17 -11.39 11.85
C ASP A 204 20.63 -11.33 11.37
N ASP A 205 21.56 -11.38 12.34
CA ASP A 205 22.99 -11.39 12.07
C ASP A 205 23.43 -12.59 11.21
N GLY A 206 24.43 -12.38 10.35
CA GLY A 206 24.97 -13.37 9.43
C GLY A 206 24.24 -13.45 8.08
N MET A 207 23.09 -12.80 7.93
CA MET A 207 22.38 -12.77 6.65
C MET A 207 23.11 -11.89 5.63
N ILE A 208 23.18 -12.36 4.38
CA ILE A 208 23.64 -11.57 3.24
C ILE A 208 22.45 -11.27 2.33
N VAL A 209 22.25 -9.99 1.99
CA VAL A 209 21.25 -9.55 1.00
C VAL A 209 21.94 -8.91 -0.20
N LYS A 210 21.55 -9.29 -1.41
CA LYS A 210 22.11 -8.75 -2.65
C LYS A 210 21.09 -8.72 -3.79
N ASP A 211 21.52 -8.16 -4.92
CA ASP A 211 20.77 -8.16 -6.18
C ASP A 211 19.34 -7.59 -6.06
N PHE A 212 19.14 -6.59 -5.20
CA PHE A 212 17.86 -5.89 -5.06
C PHE A 212 17.49 -5.23 -6.38
N GLN A 213 16.26 -5.47 -6.84
CA GLN A 213 15.72 -4.78 -7.99
C GLN A 213 14.23 -4.52 -7.83
N VAL A 214 13.77 -3.43 -8.45
CA VAL A 214 12.35 -3.10 -8.57
C VAL A 214 12.03 -2.83 -10.03
N THR A 215 11.03 -3.54 -10.54
CA THR A 215 10.44 -3.30 -11.87
C THR A 215 9.04 -2.76 -11.67
N VAL A 216 8.85 -1.48 -11.96
CA VAL A 216 7.53 -0.83 -11.90
C VAL A 216 6.72 -1.19 -13.14
N SER A 217 5.45 -1.54 -12.97
CA SER A 217 4.51 -1.87 -14.03
C SER A 217 3.32 -0.90 -14.00
N GLY A 218 3.32 0.07 -14.90
CA GLY A 218 2.24 1.04 -15.04
C GLY A 218 2.51 2.40 -14.39
N PRO A 219 1.54 3.32 -14.47
CA PRO A 219 1.70 4.67 -13.92
C PRO A 219 1.64 4.65 -12.39
N ALA A 220 2.33 5.62 -11.76
CA ALA A 220 2.03 6.00 -10.39
C ALA A 220 0.71 6.79 -10.38
N VAL A 221 -0.20 6.43 -9.48
CA VAL A 221 -1.53 7.04 -9.36
C VAL A 221 -1.87 7.33 -7.90
N LYS A 222 -2.47 8.50 -7.68
CA LYS A 222 -3.07 8.87 -6.40
C LYS A 222 -4.55 8.50 -6.44
N ASP A 223 -5.09 7.96 -5.35
CA ASP A 223 -6.53 7.73 -5.26
C ASP A 223 -7.27 9.07 -5.44
N GLY A 224 -8.26 9.10 -6.33
CA GLY A 224 -9.05 10.28 -6.63
C GLY A 224 -8.46 11.23 -7.69
N ASP A 225 -7.22 11.01 -8.16
CA ASP A 225 -6.64 11.70 -9.31
C ASP A 225 -6.88 10.86 -10.57
N PHE A 226 -8.06 11.05 -11.18
CA PHE A 226 -8.52 10.26 -12.31
C PHE A 226 -7.97 10.76 -13.65
N ASN A 227 -7.53 12.02 -13.71
CA ASN A 227 -6.93 12.60 -14.91
C ASN A 227 -5.39 12.53 -14.94
N GLN A 228 -4.75 12.04 -13.87
CA GLN A 228 -3.30 11.90 -13.70
C GLN A 228 -2.54 13.23 -13.77
N ASP A 229 -3.16 14.34 -13.36
CA ASP A 229 -2.50 15.65 -13.30
C ASP A 229 -1.76 15.90 -11.96
N ASN A 230 -1.73 14.88 -11.10
CA ASN A 230 -1.06 14.84 -9.81
C ASN A 230 -1.76 15.68 -8.71
N ALA A 231 -2.98 16.15 -8.97
CA ALA A 231 -3.82 16.90 -8.04
C ALA A 231 -5.27 16.40 -8.02
N ILE A 232 -5.83 16.16 -6.83
CA ILE A 232 -7.24 15.80 -6.69
C ILE A 232 -8.08 17.08 -6.73
N ASN A 233 -8.72 17.37 -7.86
CA ASN A 233 -9.35 18.66 -8.09
C ASN A 233 -10.71 18.55 -8.81
N ALA A 234 -11.26 19.69 -9.24
CA ALA A 234 -12.59 19.73 -9.87
C ALA A 234 -12.66 18.94 -11.19
N ALA A 235 -11.54 18.77 -11.90
CA ALA A 235 -11.46 17.98 -13.11
C ALA A 235 -11.73 16.49 -12.83
N ASP A 236 -11.19 15.95 -11.74
CA ASP A 236 -11.45 14.57 -11.31
C ASP A 236 -12.90 14.36 -10.92
N TRP A 237 -13.49 15.35 -10.25
CA TRP A 237 -14.92 15.32 -9.94
C TRP A 237 -15.79 15.24 -11.20
N VAL A 238 -15.40 15.90 -12.30
CA VAL A 238 -16.12 15.75 -13.58
C VAL A 238 -16.05 14.30 -14.07
N ILE A 239 -14.88 13.67 -14.03
CA ILE A 239 -14.71 12.27 -14.45
C ILE A 239 -15.54 11.33 -13.57
N PHE A 240 -15.41 11.47 -12.24
CA PHE A 240 -16.15 10.66 -11.27
C PHE A 240 -17.65 10.74 -11.50
N ARG A 241 -18.20 11.96 -11.54
CA ARG A 241 -19.64 12.20 -11.72
C ARG A 241 -20.15 11.74 -13.08
N THR A 242 -19.34 11.86 -14.13
CA THR A 242 -19.72 11.41 -15.49
C THR A 242 -19.95 9.90 -15.53
N ASN A 243 -19.22 9.16 -14.69
CA ASN A 243 -19.30 7.71 -14.60
C ASN A 243 -20.07 7.22 -13.35
N GLN A 244 -20.77 8.11 -12.65
CA GLN A 244 -21.48 7.75 -11.44
C GLN A 244 -22.58 6.73 -11.74
N GLN A 245 -22.68 5.68 -10.92
CA GLN A 245 -23.54 4.51 -11.08
C GLN A 245 -23.21 3.62 -12.30
N ALA A 246 -22.06 3.81 -12.94
CA ALA A 246 -21.64 2.95 -14.04
C ALA A 246 -21.32 1.53 -13.55
N ASN A 247 -21.71 0.54 -14.35
CA ASN A 247 -21.24 -0.84 -14.22
C ASN A 247 -19.94 -0.98 -15.03
N LEU A 248 -18.84 -1.26 -14.34
CA LEU A 248 -17.49 -1.32 -14.90
C LEU A 248 -16.98 -2.77 -14.98
N SER A 249 -17.86 -3.77 -14.80
CA SER A 249 -17.46 -5.19 -14.71
C SER A 249 -16.73 -5.73 -15.94
N ALA A 250 -16.98 -5.15 -17.11
CA ALA A 250 -16.32 -5.49 -18.37
C ALA A 250 -14.91 -4.89 -18.52
N LEU A 251 -14.49 -4.02 -17.60
CA LEU A 251 -13.20 -3.34 -17.64
C LEU A 251 -12.17 -4.05 -16.76
N THR A 252 -10.89 -3.78 -17.02
CA THR A 252 -9.80 -4.09 -16.08
C THR A 252 -9.92 -3.20 -14.83
N LEU A 253 -9.31 -3.60 -13.72
CA LEU A 253 -9.32 -2.79 -12.49
C LEU A 253 -8.69 -1.42 -12.69
N GLN A 254 -7.59 -1.35 -13.45
CA GLN A 254 -6.97 -0.08 -13.82
C GLN A 254 -7.92 0.83 -14.61
N GLN A 255 -8.64 0.28 -15.60
CA GLN A 255 -9.61 1.07 -16.38
C GLN A 255 -10.80 1.49 -15.52
N ALA A 256 -11.31 0.62 -14.65
CA ALA A 256 -12.40 0.95 -13.74
C ALA A 256 -12.00 2.07 -12.76
N PHE A 257 -10.77 2.02 -12.24
CA PHE A 257 -10.20 3.04 -11.36
C PHE A 257 -10.24 4.44 -11.98
N PHE A 258 -9.76 4.59 -13.22
CA PHE A 258 -9.81 5.90 -13.92
C PHE A 258 -11.23 6.36 -14.29
N LEU A 259 -12.24 5.51 -14.09
CA LEU A 259 -13.66 5.85 -14.23
C LEU A 259 -14.38 5.97 -12.87
N GLY A 260 -13.63 6.00 -11.76
CA GLY A 260 -14.14 6.32 -10.44
C GLY A 260 -14.44 5.12 -9.53
N ASP A 261 -13.98 3.92 -9.85
CA ASP A 261 -13.98 2.78 -8.92
C ASP A 261 -12.79 2.88 -7.95
N LEU A 262 -13.06 3.23 -6.69
CA LEU A 262 -12.04 3.48 -5.65
C LEU A 262 -11.94 2.33 -4.64
N ASN A 263 -12.83 1.34 -4.71
CA ASN A 263 -12.83 0.18 -3.83
C ASN A 263 -12.60 -1.15 -4.58
N SER A 264 -12.31 -1.09 -5.88
CA SER A 264 -12.00 -2.22 -6.74
C SER A 264 -13.16 -3.22 -6.94
N ASP A 265 -14.41 -2.79 -6.74
CA ASP A 265 -15.61 -3.64 -6.90
C ASP A 265 -16.19 -3.64 -8.33
N LYS A 266 -15.52 -2.95 -9.25
CA LYS A 266 -15.92 -2.71 -10.64
C LYS A 266 -17.24 -1.99 -10.79
N LYS A 267 -17.53 -1.07 -9.88
CA LYS A 267 -18.64 -0.12 -9.97
C LYS A 267 -18.12 1.24 -9.54
N ASN A 268 -18.72 2.30 -10.07
CA ASN A 268 -18.59 3.63 -9.51
C ASN A 268 -19.93 3.96 -8.85
N ASN A 269 -20.02 3.92 -7.53
CA ASN A 269 -21.27 4.04 -6.80
C ASN A 269 -21.15 4.97 -5.57
N TYR A 270 -22.11 4.88 -4.64
CA TYR A 270 -22.11 5.73 -3.45
C TYR A 270 -20.93 5.45 -2.51
N ALA A 271 -20.45 4.21 -2.45
CA ALA A 271 -19.25 3.86 -1.69
C ALA A 271 -18.04 4.64 -2.20
N ASP A 272 -17.80 4.62 -3.52
CA ASP A 272 -16.70 5.34 -4.16
C ASP A 272 -16.84 6.85 -3.99
N PHE A 273 -18.07 7.37 -4.03
CA PHE A 273 -18.33 8.79 -3.80
C PHE A 273 -17.87 9.24 -2.41
N ASN A 274 -18.14 8.44 -1.38
CA ASN A 274 -17.69 8.76 -0.02
C ASN A 274 -16.17 8.77 0.08
N ILE A 275 -15.50 7.81 -0.59
CA ILE A 275 -14.03 7.75 -0.63
C ILE A 275 -13.48 8.98 -1.36
N PHE A 276 -14.00 9.31 -2.55
CA PHE A 276 -13.58 10.48 -3.32
C PHE A 276 -13.75 11.78 -2.53
N LYS A 277 -14.89 11.96 -1.85
CA LYS A 277 -15.14 13.15 -1.02
C LYS A 277 -14.08 13.29 0.07
N GLN A 278 -13.76 12.20 0.77
CA GLN A 278 -12.74 12.22 1.83
C GLN A 278 -11.37 12.57 1.25
N LEU A 279 -10.98 11.92 0.15
CA LEU A 279 -9.71 12.18 -0.53
C LEU A 279 -9.60 13.65 -1.01
N TYR A 280 -10.69 14.20 -1.54
CA TYR A 280 -10.76 15.59 -1.96
C TYR A 280 -10.55 16.56 -0.79
N ASP A 281 -11.24 16.33 0.33
CA ASP A 281 -11.11 17.14 1.55
C ASP A 281 -9.71 16.99 2.18
N VAL A 282 -9.09 15.80 2.13
CA VAL A 282 -7.70 15.61 2.57
C VAL A 282 -6.72 16.40 1.70
N ALA A 283 -6.91 16.37 0.38
CA ALA A 283 -6.02 17.07 -0.56
C ALA A 283 -6.19 18.59 -0.55
N ASN A 284 -7.40 19.10 -0.30
CA ASN A 284 -7.73 20.53 -0.45
C ASN A 284 -8.13 21.23 0.85
N GLY A 285 -8.19 20.51 1.97
CA GLY A 285 -8.63 21.00 3.28
C GLY A 285 -10.09 20.63 3.61
N ALA A 286 -10.37 20.51 4.90
CA ALA A 286 -11.68 20.08 5.39
C ALA A 286 -12.83 20.96 4.87
N GLY A 287 -13.83 20.34 4.22
CA GLY A 287 -14.99 21.01 3.64
C GLY A 287 -14.76 21.58 2.24
N ALA A 288 -13.58 21.40 1.64
CA ALA A 288 -13.27 21.85 0.29
C ALA A 288 -14.20 21.22 -0.76
N PHE A 289 -14.61 19.95 -0.61
CA PHE A 289 -15.55 19.32 -1.53
C PHE A 289 -16.91 20.04 -1.51
N THR A 290 -17.42 20.38 -0.33
CA THR A 290 -18.68 21.13 -0.19
C THR A 290 -18.57 22.52 -0.84
N ALA A 291 -17.45 23.21 -0.65
CA ALA A 291 -17.20 24.50 -1.29
C ALA A 291 -17.13 24.38 -2.83
N MET A 292 -16.45 23.36 -3.35
CA MET A 292 -16.38 23.08 -4.79
C MET A 292 -17.78 22.86 -5.37
N VAL A 293 -18.60 21.99 -4.77
CA VAL A 293 -19.96 21.71 -5.27
C VAL A 293 -20.85 22.96 -5.19
N ALA A 294 -20.74 23.77 -4.12
CA ALA A 294 -21.49 25.02 -3.99
C ALA A 294 -21.10 26.09 -5.02
N SER A 295 -19.89 26.01 -5.58
CA SER A 295 -19.40 26.93 -6.61
C SER A 295 -19.94 26.62 -8.02
N VAL A 296 -20.50 25.43 -8.23
CA VAL A 296 -21.09 25.04 -9.51
C VAL A 296 -22.44 25.75 -9.64
N PRO A 297 -22.60 26.73 -10.57
CA PRO A 297 -23.87 27.45 -10.72
C PRO A 297 -24.98 26.45 -11.00
N GLU A 298 -26.09 26.51 -10.25
CA GLU A 298 -27.24 25.63 -10.49
C GLU A 298 -27.67 25.77 -11.97
N PRO A 299 -27.48 24.75 -12.83
CA PRO A 299 -27.43 24.99 -14.28
C PRO A 299 -28.75 25.44 -14.92
N THR A 300 -29.87 25.35 -14.21
CA THR A 300 -31.19 25.62 -14.78
C THR A 300 -32.21 26.13 -13.78
N GLY A 301 -31.92 26.15 -12.47
CA GLY A 301 -32.87 26.57 -11.44
C GLY A 301 -33.31 28.03 -11.61
N LEU A 302 -32.35 28.93 -11.79
CA LEU A 302 -32.63 30.35 -12.03
C LEU A 302 -33.28 30.61 -13.40
N ALA A 303 -32.88 29.85 -14.43
CA ALA A 303 -33.49 29.95 -15.75
C ALA A 303 -34.96 29.48 -15.71
N MET A 304 -35.23 28.34 -15.07
CA MET A 304 -36.58 27.79 -14.87
C MET A 304 -37.44 28.70 -14.00
N ALA A 305 -36.88 29.25 -12.91
CA ALA A 305 -37.57 30.23 -12.08
C ALA A 305 -37.90 31.51 -12.86
N GLY A 306 -36.98 31.97 -13.73
CA GLY A 306 -37.21 33.10 -14.63
C GLY A 306 -38.33 32.82 -15.64
N VAL A 307 -38.32 31.64 -16.27
CA VAL A 307 -39.39 31.22 -17.20
C VAL A 307 -40.73 31.09 -16.48
N ALA A 308 -40.76 30.46 -15.30
CA ALA A 308 -41.98 30.35 -14.50
C ALA A 308 -42.52 31.73 -14.11
N THR A 309 -41.65 32.67 -13.72
CA THR A 309 -42.05 34.04 -13.34
C THR A 309 -42.62 34.81 -14.53
N THR A 310 -42.00 34.70 -15.71
CA THR A 310 -42.48 35.35 -16.94
C THR A 310 -43.82 34.75 -17.43
N LEU A 311 -44.01 33.44 -17.29
CA LEU A 311 -45.30 32.79 -17.55
C LEU A 311 -46.39 33.25 -16.59
N LEU A 312 -46.10 33.32 -15.28
CA LEU A 312 -47.06 33.80 -14.27
C LEU A 312 -47.47 35.26 -14.50
N ILE A 313 -46.53 36.13 -14.85
CA ILE A 313 -46.81 37.54 -15.19
C ILE A 313 -47.69 37.64 -16.44
N SER A 314 -47.42 36.81 -17.46
CA SER A 314 -48.19 36.79 -18.70
C SER A 314 -49.62 36.27 -18.50
N CYS A 315 -49.80 35.21 -17.71
CA CYS A 315 -51.12 34.67 -17.37
C CYS A 315 -51.97 35.65 -16.54
N ARG A 316 -51.35 36.42 -15.63
CA ARG A 316 -52.06 37.44 -14.83
C ARG A 316 -52.61 38.57 -15.69
N ARG A 317 -51.91 38.98 -16.76
CA ARG A 317 -52.39 40.02 -17.69
C ARG A 317 -53.60 39.58 -18.51
N HIS A 318 -53.75 38.29 -18.80
CA HIS A 318 -54.83 37.81 -19.66
C HIS A 318 -56.19 37.68 -18.94
N SER A 319 -56.21 37.48 -17.61
CA SER A 319 -57.45 37.30 -16.83
C SER A 319 -58.23 38.58 -16.53
N GLY A 320 -57.66 39.77 -16.79
CA GLY A 320 -58.30 41.06 -16.50
C GLY A 320 -59.29 41.56 -17.56
N SER A 321 -59.37 40.93 -18.74
CA SER A 321 -60.19 41.39 -19.87
C SER A 321 -61.50 40.59 -20.01
N ARG A 322 -62.36 40.60 -18.98
CA ARG A 322 -63.79 40.26 -19.14
C ARG A 322 -64.61 41.53 -19.01
N THR A 323 -64.67 42.27 -20.12
CA THR A 323 -65.57 43.40 -20.31
C THR A 323 -67.00 42.89 -20.31
N THR A 324 -67.73 43.21 -19.25
CA THR A 324 -69.19 43.17 -19.16
C THR A 324 -69.79 43.91 -20.35
N ARG A 325 -70.40 43.19 -21.30
CA ARG A 325 -71.38 43.78 -22.23
C ARG A 325 -72.75 43.76 -21.55
N ARG A 326 -73.31 44.94 -21.34
CA ARG A 326 -74.74 45.18 -21.18
C ARG A 326 -75.39 45.22 -22.55
#